data_AF-A0A8I0TS41-F1
#
_entry.id   AF-A0A8I0TS41-F1
#
_cell.length_a   1.000
_cell.length_b   1.000
_cell.length_c   1.000
_cell.angle_alpha   90.00
_cell.angle_beta   90.00
_cell.angle_gamma   90.00
#
_symmetry.space_group_name_H-M   'P 1'
#
loop_
_entity.id
_entity.type
_entity.pdbx_description
1 polymer ?
#
loop_
_entity_poly.entity_id
_entity_poly.type
_entity_poly.pdbx_seq_one_letter_code
_entity_poly.pdbx_strand_id
1 'polypeptide(L)'
;MTTRTATKSTQGKAPTRPDDQPFDFNLDAVKAEVESTPFIVHWNGRRFEFAHMQDLDSWELLAAADGGEANAVMGSLRLALGGEQWKAFREKPLPQYKLMPLFKAWQKHCGMEEGESSASSDS
;
A
#
# COMPACT_ATOMS: atom_id res chain seq x y z
N MET A 1 -16.97 42.24 54.40
CA MET A 1 -16.11 41.44 53.52
C MET A 1 -16.97 40.89 52.40
N THR A 2 -16.63 41.26 51.17
CA THR A 2 -17.50 41.28 49.99
C THR A 2 -17.63 39.90 49.34
N THR A 3 -18.86 39.41 49.20
CA THR A 3 -19.20 38.22 48.42
C THR A 3 -19.04 38.52 46.92
N ARG A 4 -18.12 37.82 46.26
CA ARG A 4 -17.99 37.82 44.79
C ARG A 4 -18.96 36.79 44.20
N THR A 5 -20.07 37.27 43.66
CA THR A 5 -20.95 36.48 42.80
C THR A 5 -20.27 36.32 41.44
N ALA A 6 -19.92 35.09 41.07
CA ALA A 6 -19.38 34.78 39.75
C ALA A 6 -20.49 34.84 38.70
N THR A 7 -20.49 35.89 37.87
CA THR A 7 -21.36 35.99 36.70
C THR A 7 -20.91 34.97 35.66
N LYS A 8 -21.80 34.02 35.39
CA LYS A 8 -21.62 32.92 34.43
C LYS A 8 -21.28 33.50 33.05
N SER A 9 -20.04 33.33 32.60
CA SER A 9 -19.61 33.67 31.25
C SER A 9 -20.37 32.79 30.27
N THR A 10 -21.42 33.31 29.65
CA THR A 10 -21.99 32.71 28.44
C THR A 10 -20.99 32.92 27.32
N GLN A 11 -20.00 32.03 27.21
CA GLN A 11 -19.27 31.80 25.97
C GLN A 11 -20.33 31.56 24.89
N GLY A 12 -20.41 32.49 23.94
CA GLY A 12 -21.25 32.38 22.77
C GLY A 12 -20.98 31.05 22.09
N LYS A 13 -22.08 30.38 21.76
CA LYS A 13 -22.18 29.09 21.07
C LYS A 13 -21.09 28.95 19.99
N ALA A 14 -20.32 27.85 20.03
CA ALA A 14 -19.37 27.51 18.96
C ALA A 14 -20.10 27.54 17.61
N PRO A 15 -19.51 28.17 16.57
CA PRO A 15 -20.21 28.37 15.31
C PRO A 15 -20.41 27.03 14.62
N THR A 16 -21.66 26.77 14.23
CA THR A 16 -22.08 25.62 13.46
C THR A 16 -21.36 25.62 12.10
N ARG A 17 -20.39 24.75 11.92
CA ARG A 17 -20.59 23.70 10.92
C ARG A 17 -21.01 22.49 11.80
N PRO A 18 -20.84 21.23 11.48
CA PRO A 18 -19.44 20.95 11.43
C PRO A 18 -19.24 19.80 10.49
N ASP A 19 -19.45 20.00 9.20
CA ASP A 19 -19.12 18.93 8.28
C ASP A 19 -19.93 17.70 8.76
N ASP A 20 -21.24 17.89 9.01
CA ASP A 20 -22.07 17.29 10.10
C ASP A 20 -22.42 15.80 9.95
N GLN A 21 -21.70 15.08 9.11
CA GLN A 21 -21.44 13.66 9.32
C GLN A 21 -19.95 13.63 9.58
N PRO A 22 -19.41 13.04 10.66
CA PRO A 22 -18.00 12.71 10.56
C PRO A 22 -17.88 11.92 9.24
N PHE A 23 -17.07 12.42 8.29
CA PHE A 23 -16.55 11.57 7.24
C PHE A 23 -15.56 10.64 7.95
N ASP A 24 -16.11 9.82 8.84
CA ASP A 24 -15.46 8.76 9.55
C ASP A 24 -15.24 7.68 8.51
N PHE A 25 -14.24 7.93 7.67
CA PHE A 25 -13.83 6.98 6.67
C PHE A 25 -13.17 5.85 7.43
N ASN A 26 -13.99 4.84 7.75
CA ASN A 26 -13.55 3.68 8.46
C ASN A 26 -12.67 2.82 7.54
N LEU A 27 -11.35 2.96 7.67
CA LEU A 27 -10.40 2.16 6.90
C LEU A 27 -10.53 0.66 7.19
N ASP A 28 -11.01 0.26 8.37
CA ASP A 28 -11.27 -1.15 8.71
C ASP A 28 -12.43 -1.74 7.90
N ALA A 29 -13.34 -0.89 7.40
CA ALA A 29 -14.44 -1.29 6.52
C ALA A 29 -13.98 -1.50 5.07
N VAL A 30 -12.82 -0.96 4.69
CA VAL A 30 -12.25 -1.19 3.35
C VAL A 30 -11.78 -2.65 3.25
N LYS A 31 -12.07 -3.28 2.12
CA LYS A 31 -11.64 -4.64 1.79
C LYS A 31 -11.01 -4.62 0.41
N ALA A 32 -10.03 -5.50 0.21
CA ALA A 32 -9.48 -5.75 -1.11
C ALA A 32 -10.60 -6.24 -2.05
N GLU A 33 -10.69 -5.65 -3.23
CA GLU A 33 -11.69 -6.05 -4.25
C GLU A 33 -11.28 -7.32 -5.00
N VAL A 34 -10.02 -7.74 -4.86
CA VAL A 34 -9.44 -8.90 -5.52
C VAL A 34 -8.99 -9.96 -4.52
N GLU A 35 -9.15 -11.22 -4.91
CA GLU A 35 -8.62 -12.34 -4.14
C GLU A 35 -7.09 -12.25 -4.11
N SER A 36 -6.55 -12.10 -2.90
CA SER A 36 -5.12 -11.91 -2.69
C SER A 36 -4.37 -13.23 -2.76
N THR A 37 -4.16 -13.71 -4.00
CA THR A 37 -3.40 -14.93 -4.27
C THR A 37 -1.91 -14.61 -4.47
N PRO A 38 -1.00 -15.45 -3.94
CA PRO A 38 0.43 -15.25 -4.14
C PRO A 38 0.83 -15.33 -5.62
N PHE A 39 1.78 -14.48 -6.02
CA PHE A 39 2.41 -14.55 -7.34
C PHE A 39 3.62 -15.49 -7.30
N ILE A 40 3.58 -16.52 -8.15
CA ILE A 40 4.55 -17.61 -8.14
C ILE A 40 5.63 -17.40 -9.20
N VAL A 41 6.91 -17.44 -8.77
CA VAL A 41 8.06 -17.25 -9.65
C VAL A 41 9.00 -18.43 -9.58
N HIS A 42 9.39 -18.95 -10.74
CA HIS A 42 10.46 -19.94 -10.86
C HIS A 42 11.78 -19.24 -11.18
N TRP A 43 12.76 -19.36 -10.28
CA TRP A 43 14.09 -18.77 -10.46
C TRP A 43 15.18 -19.70 -9.95
N ASN A 44 16.18 -19.97 -10.80
CA ASN A 44 17.33 -20.83 -10.50
C ASN A 44 16.96 -22.18 -9.86
N GLY A 45 15.98 -22.87 -10.43
CA GLY A 45 15.52 -24.18 -9.97
C GLY A 45 14.71 -24.17 -8.67
N ARG A 46 14.35 -22.99 -8.15
CA ARG A 46 13.51 -22.82 -6.96
C ARG A 46 12.23 -22.08 -7.30
N ARG A 47 11.20 -22.29 -6.49
CA ARG A 47 9.94 -21.56 -6.53
C ARG A 47 9.94 -20.54 -5.40
N PHE A 48 9.47 -19.33 -5.71
CA PHE A 48 9.29 -18.23 -4.79
C PHE A 48 7.85 -17.74 -4.85
N GLU A 49 7.31 -17.37 -3.70
CA GLU A 49 5.93 -16.90 -3.56
C GLU A 49 5.97 -15.45 -3.08
N PHE A 50 5.58 -14.54 -3.95
CA PHE A 50 5.45 -13.13 -3.66
C PHE A 50 4.02 -12.88 -3.14
N ALA A 51 3.90 -12.24 -1.98
CA ALA A 51 2.62 -11.78 -1.48
C ALA A 51 1.94 -10.85 -2.51
N HIS A 52 0.61 -10.77 -2.43
CA HIS A 52 -0.14 -9.83 -3.25
C HIS A 52 0.22 -8.39 -2.87
N MET A 53 0.31 -7.48 -3.84
CA MET A 53 0.77 -6.11 -3.58
C MET A 53 -0.12 -5.34 -2.59
N GLN A 54 -1.42 -5.63 -2.55
CA GLN A 54 -2.36 -5.01 -1.60
C GLN A 54 -2.18 -5.51 -0.15
N ASP A 55 -1.49 -6.64 0.05
CA ASP A 55 -1.20 -7.18 1.39
C ASP A 55 0.08 -6.59 1.99
N LEU A 56 0.82 -5.78 1.22
CA LEU A 56 2.06 -5.20 1.67
C LEU A 56 1.80 -3.99 2.58
N ASP A 57 2.64 -3.84 3.59
CA ASP A 57 2.62 -2.67 4.45
C ASP A 57 3.01 -1.41 3.65
N SER A 58 2.08 -0.45 3.60
CA SER A 58 2.26 0.78 2.82
C SER A 58 3.37 1.69 3.37
N TRP A 59 3.64 1.65 4.69
CA TRP A 59 4.70 2.46 5.29
C TRP A 59 6.09 1.92 4.94
N GLU A 60 6.24 0.60 4.95
CA GLU A 60 7.48 -0.07 4.52
C GLU A 60 7.75 0.16 3.02
N LEU A 61 6.72 0.15 2.18
CA LEU A 61 6.84 0.48 0.75
C LEU A 61 7.28 1.93 0.51
N LEU A 62 6.70 2.88 1.23
CA LEU A 62 7.08 4.30 1.15
C LEU A 62 8.54 4.49 1.58
N ALA A 63 8.96 3.87 2.68
CA ALA A 63 10.33 3.94 3.16
C ALA A 63 11.34 3.38 2.13
N ALA A 64 10.96 2.37 1.35
CA ALA A 64 11.79 1.87 0.27
C ALA A 64 11.89 2.84 -0.92
N ALA A 65 10.83 3.61 -1.18
CA ALA A 65 10.74 4.52 -2.31
C ALA A 65 11.59 5.80 -2.16
N ASP A 66 11.93 6.20 -0.93
CA ASP A 66 12.79 7.36 -0.64
C ASP A 66 14.16 7.29 -1.33
N GLY A 67 14.61 6.08 -1.70
CA GLY A 67 15.85 5.86 -2.45
C GLY A 67 15.73 5.95 -3.98
N GLY A 68 14.57 6.34 -4.52
CA GLY A 68 14.28 6.36 -5.96
C GLY A 68 13.74 5.02 -6.50
N GLU A 69 13.37 4.99 -7.79
CA GLU A 69 12.62 3.90 -8.42
C GLU A 69 13.25 2.51 -8.23
N ALA A 70 14.57 2.39 -8.42
CA ALA A 70 15.25 1.11 -8.27
C ALA A 70 15.17 0.57 -6.83
N ASN A 71 15.23 1.45 -5.83
CA ASN A 71 15.10 1.08 -4.42
C ASN A 71 13.64 0.76 -4.06
N ALA A 72 12.68 1.49 -4.64
CA ALA A 72 11.26 1.17 -4.53
C ALA A 72 10.98 -0.26 -5.01
N VAL A 73 11.40 -0.59 -6.24
CA VAL A 73 11.20 -1.94 -6.81
C VAL A 73 11.87 -3.02 -5.96
N MET A 74 13.12 -2.82 -5.56
CA MET A 74 13.86 -3.79 -4.76
C MET A 74 13.27 -3.97 -3.35
N GLY A 75 12.80 -2.89 -2.73
CA GLY A 75 12.12 -2.92 -1.45
C GLY A 75 10.79 -3.67 -1.53
N SER A 76 9.96 -3.38 -2.53
CA SER A 76 8.70 -4.08 -2.75
C SER A 76 8.88 -5.59 -2.93
N LEU A 77 9.87 -6.01 -3.75
CA LEU A 77 10.18 -7.43 -3.93
C LEU A 77 10.64 -8.10 -2.63
N ARG A 78 11.43 -7.39 -1.81
CA ARG A 78 11.87 -7.88 -0.50
C ARG A 78 10.69 -8.06 0.45
N LEU A 79 9.80 -7.07 0.52
CA LEU A 79 8.63 -7.12 1.40
C LEU A 79 7.70 -8.27 1.02
N ALA A 80 7.44 -8.44 -0.28
CA ALA A 80 6.56 -9.48 -0.77
C ALA A 80 7.08 -10.91 -0.57
N LEU A 81 8.40 -11.10 -0.57
CA LEU A 81 9.01 -12.40 -0.29
C LEU A 81 9.14 -12.69 1.22
N GLY A 82 9.16 -11.64 2.05
CA GLY A 82 9.52 -11.75 3.46
C GLY A 82 10.99 -12.14 3.67
N GLY A 83 11.43 -12.17 4.93
CA GLY A 83 12.84 -12.31 5.28
C GLY A 83 13.52 -13.59 4.77
N GLU A 84 12.86 -14.74 4.88
CA GLU A 84 13.44 -16.04 4.54
C GLU A 84 13.57 -16.24 3.02
N GLN A 85 12.49 -16.05 2.26
CA GLN A 85 12.54 -16.21 0.81
C GLN A 85 13.41 -15.14 0.16
N TRP A 86 13.44 -13.91 0.71
CA TRP A 86 14.34 -12.87 0.22
C TRP A 86 15.81 -13.27 0.33
N LYS A 87 16.20 -13.85 1.48
CA LYS A 87 17.56 -14.35 1.70
C LYS A 87 17.92 -15.39 0.64
N ALA A 88 17.04 -16.37 0.42
CA ALA A 88 17.20 -17.41 -0.59
C ALA A 88 17.24 -16.85 -2.03
N PHE A 89 16.40 -15.87 -2.34
CA PHE A 89 16.32 -15.24 -3.66
C PHE A 89 17.63 -14.53 -4.02
N ARG A 90 18.27 -13.87 -3.03
CA ARG A 90 19.55 -13.16 -3.20
C ARG A 90 20.80 -14.03 -3.20
N GLU A 91 20.69 -15.33 -2.92
CA GLU A 91 21.84 -16.25 -3.05
C GLU A 91 22.38 -16.33 -4.48
N LYS A 92 21.54 -15.96 -5.46
CA LYS A 92 21.92 -15.91 -6.88
C LYS A 92 21.81 -14.48 -7.38
N PRO A 93 22.82 -13.96 -8.11
CA PRO A 93 22.71 -12.66 -8.75
C PRO A 93 21.50 -12.64 -9.68
N LEU A 94 20.60 -11.67 -9.47
CA LEU A 94 19.52 -11.39 -10.42
C LEU A 94 20.08 -10.43 -11.48
N PRO A 95 20.21 -10.84 -12.75
CA PRO A 95 20.66 -9.94 -13.80
C PRO A 95 19.69 -8.75 -13.93
N GLN A 96 20.22 -7.54 -14.10
CA GLN A 96 19.45 -6.29 -14.14
C GLN A 96 18.27 -6.34 -15.13
N TYR A 97 18.46 -6.96 -16.30
CA TYR A 97 17.43 -7.07 -17.33
C TYR A 97 16.20 -7.90 -16.91
N LYS A 98 16.29 -8.69 -15.83
CA LYS A 98 15.17 -9.48 -15.29
C LYS A 98 14.36 -8.76 -14.22
N LEU A 99 14.91 -7.70 -13.62
CA LEU A 99 14.30 -7.01 -12.50
C LEU A 99 12.96 -6.37 -12.89
N MET A 100 12.98 -5.50 -13.90
CA MET A 100 11.76 -4.82 -14.34
C MET A 100 10.73 -5.77 -14.95
N PRO A 101 11.08 -6.78 -15.78
CA PRO A 101 10.12 -7.79 -16.21
C PRO A 101 9.46 -8.56 -15.07
N LEU A 102 10.23 -8.94 -14.03
CA LEU A 102 9.69 -9.58 -12.84
C LEU A 102 8.67 -8.67 -12.14
N PHE A 103 9.05 -7.41 -11.90
CA PHE A 103 8.20 -6.44 -11.22
C PHE A 103 6.89 -6.19 -12.00
N LYS A 104 6.97 -5.97 -13.32
CA LYS A 104 5.80 -5.78 -14.17
C LYS A 104 4.87 -6.98 -14.21
N ALA A 105 5.42 -8.20 -14.28
CA ALA A 105 4.62 -9.42 -14.24
C ALA A 105 3.86 -9.55 -12.92
N TRP A 106 4.49 -9.16 -11.81
CA TRP A 106 3.86 -9.15 -10.50
C TRP A 106 2.78 -8.06 -10.38
N GLN A 107 3.04 -6.83 -10.87
CA GLN A 107 2.01 -5.78 -10.95
C GLN A 107 0.78 -6.24 -11.74
N LYS A 108 1.00 -6.88 -12.89
CA LYS A 108 -0.08 -7.43 -13.72
C LYS A 108 -0.88 -8.50 -12.98
N HIS A 109 -0.21 -9.43 -12.29
CA HIS A 109 -0.88 -10.45 -11.46
C HIS A 109 -1.75 -9.81 -10.38
N CYS A 110 -1.27 -8.72 -9.77
CA CYS A 110 -2.01 -8.00 -8.74
C CYS A 110 -3.05 -7.01 -9.27
N GLY A 111 -3.32 -6.97 -10.58
CA GLY A 111 -4.27 -6.06 -11.19
C GLY A 111 -3.86 -4.58 -11.15
N MET A 112 -2.57 -4.29 -10.97
CA MET A 112 -2.01 -2.93 -10.85
C MET A 112 -1.32 -2.44 -12.14
N GLU A 113 -1.70 -2.96 -13.31
CA GLU A 113 -1.10 -2.55 -14.59
C GLU A 113 -1.46 -1.07 -14.86
N GLU A 114 -0.45 -0.21 -14.99
CA GLU A 114 -0.63 1.21 -15.30
C GLU A 114 -1.15 1.35 -16.74
N GLY A 115 -2.47 1.58 -16.87
CA GLY A 115 -3.10 1.99 -18.12
C GLY A 115 -3.30 0.87 -19.13
N GLU A 116 -4.40 0.14 -18.99
CA GLU A 116 -5.50 0.11 -19.96
C GLU A 116 -6.78 -0.23 -19.20
N SER A 117 -7.37 0.78 -18.55
CA SER A 117 -8.82 0.77 -18.42
C SER A 117 -9.34 0.80 -19.86
N SER A 118 -9.62 -0.37 -20.42
CA SER A 118 -10.53 -0.47 -21.55
C SER A 118 -11.89 0.00 -21.04
N ALA A 119 -12.08 1.31 -20.97
CA ALA A 119 -13.41 1.89 -20.98
C ALA A 119 -14.12 1.23 -22.16
N SER A 120 -15.11 0.41 -21.88
CA SER A 120 -15.92 -0.25 -22.88
C SER A 120 -16.42 0.80 -23.86
N SER A 121 -15.83 0.84 -25.06
CA SER A 121 -16.42 1.57 -26.18
C SER A 121 -17.50 0.67 -26.76
N ASP A 122 -18.67 0.69 -26.14
CA ASP A 122 -19.90 0.23 -26.76
C ASP A 122 -20.76 1.48 -26.99
N SER A 123 -20.81 1.92 -28.24
CA SER A 123 -21.79 2.86 -28.80
C SER A 123 -21.96 2.55 -30.28
#